data_AF-A0A5C8SYG9-F1
#
_entry.id   AF-A0A5C8SYG9-F1
#
_cell.length_a   1.000
_cell.length_b   1.000
_cell.length_c   1.000
_cell.angle_alpha   90.00
_cell.angle_beta   90.00
_cell.angle_gamma   90.00
#
_symmetry.space_group_name_H-M   'P 1'
#
loop_
_entity.id
_entity.type
_entity.pdbx_description
1 polymer ?
#
loop_
_entity_poly.entity_id
_entity_poly.type
_entity_poly.pdbx_seq_one_letter_code
_entity_poly.pdbx_strand_id
1 'polypeptide(L)'
;RDGARGELLGIEAPSPDRIAPICPYFTRCGGCATQHLAPAPYAAWKSGQVANALAQAGLDRPLDPLVDAHGEGRRRITLHVREVEGRAEAGLMAARSHALVAIDHCPITVPALHRAPEVARALSAPLGHGRKPLDVAVTATEAGLDVDLRGHGPVEAGVRAT
;
A
#
# COMPACT_ATOMS: atom_id res chain seq x y z
N ARG A 1 -3.42 24.58 0.47
CA ARG A 1 -2.03 24.08 0.64
C ARG A 1 -1.19 24.92 -0.32
N ASP A 2 -0.61 25.99 0.19
CA ASP A 2 0.18 26.92 -0.61
C ASP A 2 1.65 26.50 -0.54
N GLY A 3 2.29 26.36 -1.70
CA GLY A 3 3.68 25.90 -1.81
C GLY A 3 3.98 25.29 -3.17
N ALA A 4 5.20 25.51 -3.67
CA ALA A 4 5.70 24.87 -4.88
C ALA A 4 5.88 23.36 -4.68
N ARG A 5 5.69 22.58 -5.75
CA ARG A 5 5.90 21.12 -5.76
C ARG A 5 7.03 20.78 -6.74
N GLY A 6 7.88 19.84 -6.34
CA GLY A 6 8.93 19.29 -7.19
C GLY A 6 8.71 17.81 -7.49
N GLU A 7 9.30 17.37 -8.60
CA GLU A 7 9.46 15.96 -8.96
C GLU A 7 10.94 15.59 -8.90
N LEU A 8 11.25 14.42 -8.33
CA LEU A 8 12.63 13.93 -8.24
C LEU A 8 13.06 13.39 -9.60
N LEU A 9 13.97 14.11 -10.28
CA LEU A 9 14.53 13.67 -11.57
C LEU A 9 15.71 12.70 -11.42
N GLY A 10 16.47 12.84 -10.33
CA GLY A 10 17.66 12.03 -10.08
C GLY A 10 18.25 12.30 -8.70
N ILE A 11 19.16 11.43 -8.26
CA ILE A 11 19.90 11.56 -7.02
C ILE A 11 21.37 11.69 -7.40
N GLU A 12 21.96 12.87 -7.21
CA GLU A 12 23.38 13.10 -7.48
C GLU A 12 24.26 12.54 -6.36
N ALA A 13 23.88 12.80 -5.10
CA ALA A 13 24.54 12.28 -3.91
C ALA A 13 23.48 11.77 -2.92
N PRO A 14 23.40 10.46 -2.64
CA PRO A 14 22.49 9.94 -1.64
C PRO A 14 22.92 10.38 -0.22
N SER A 15 21.95 10.69 0.64
CA SER A 15 22.20 10.85 2.08
C SER A 15 22.82 9.56 2.66
N PRO A 16 23.73 9.64 3.65
CA PRO A 16 24.22 8.46 4.36
C PRO A 16 23.10 7.67 5.07
N ASP A 17 21.97 8.33 5.36
CA ASP A 17 20.78 7.73 5.96
C ASP A 17 19.87 7.04 4.94
N ARG A 18 20.23 7.06 3.65
CA ARG A 18 19.44 6.45 2.59
C ARG A 18 19.74 4.95 2.50
N ILE A 19 18.69 4.13 2.56
CA ILE A 19 18.79 2.67 2.36
C ILE A 19 18.05 2.23 1.10
N ALA A 20 18.37 1.03 0.61
CA ALA A 20 17.59 0.38 -0.44
C ALA A 20 16.19 0.01 0.11
N PRO A 21 15.10 0.41 -0.57
CA PRO A 21 13.76 -0.02 -0.20
C PRO A 21 13.60 -1.53 -0.29
N ILE A 22 12.86 -2.13 0.64
CA ILE A 22 12.50 -3.56 0.58
C ILE A 22 11.47 -3.85 -0.53
N CYS A 23 10.70 -2.85 -0.95
CA CYS A 23 9.65 -2.99 -1.93
C CYS A 23 10.11 -2.56 -3.33
N PRO A 24 10.04 -3.45 -4.34
CA PRO A 24 10.43 -3.10 -5.72
C PRO A 24 9.47 -2.09 -6.37
N TYR A 25 8.28 -1.90 -5.80
CA TYR A 25 7.28 -0.92 -6.27
C TYR A 25 7.37 0.43 -5.56
N PHE A 26 8.28 0.58 -4.59
CA PHE A 26 8.48 1.83 -3.87
C PHE A 26 8.78 2.99 -4.84
N THR A 27 8.38 4.22 -4.50
CA THR A 27 8.32 5.43 -5.34
C THR A 27 7.26 5.44 -6.46
N ARG A 28 6.88 4.28 -7.02
CA ARG A 28 5.78 4.18 -8.00
C ARG A 28 4.43 3.98 -7.32
N CYS A 29 4.34 2.98 -6.45
CA CYS A 29 3.16 2.68 -5.63
C CYS A 29 2.97 3.76 -4.56
N GLY A 30 1.73 4.25 -4.40
CA GLY A 30 1.36 5.27 -3.41
C GLY A 30 1.26 4.79 -1.96
N GLY A 31 1.55 3.52 -1.68
CA GLY A 31 1.31 2.92 -0.35
C GLY A 31 2.34 3.26 0.73
N CYS A 32 3.61 3.44 0.37
CA CYS A 32 4.71 3.66 1.32
C CYS A 32 5.44 4.98 1.03
N ALA A 33 5.81 5.72 2.07
CA ALA A 33 6.43 7.04 1.93
C ALA A 33 7.96 7.06 2.14
N THR A 34 8.49 6.25 3.06
CA THR A 34 9.86 6.43 3.58
C THR A 34 10.68 5.13 3.65
N GLN A 35 10.44 4.14 2.79
CA GLN A 35 11.24 2.89 2.82
C GLN A 35 12.73 3.10 2.47
N HIS A 36 13.09 4.26 1.93
CA HIS A 36 14.46 4.64 1.64
C HIS A 36 15.16 5.32 2.81
N LEU A 37 14.53 5.46 3.98
CA LEU A 37 15.11 6.08 5.17
C LEU A 37 15.55 5.01 6.16
N ALA A 38 16.78 5.11 6.67
CA ALA A 38 17.32 4.18 7.66
C ALA A 38 16.50 4.18 8.96
N PRO A 39 16.50 3.08 9.74
CA PRO A 39 15.67 2.96 10.94
C PRO A 39 15.90 4.03 12.01
N ALA A 40 17.16 4.37 12.30
CA ALA A 40 17.50 5.38 13.31
C ALA A 40 16.98 6.79 12.96
N PRO A 41 17.26 7.36 11.78
CA PRO A 41 16.71 8.67 11.40
C PRO A 41 15.19 8.61 11.19
N TYR A 42 14.61 7.47 10.79
CA TYR A 42 13.14 7.30 10.77
C TYR A 42 12.55 7.44 12.17
N ALA A 43 13.14 6.79 13.18
CA ALA A 43 12.67 6.85 14.56
C ALA A 43 12.77 8.28 15.11
N ALA A 44 13.91 8.94 14.89
CA ALA A 44 14.11 10.34 15.28
C ALA A 44 13.09 11.28 14.61
N TRP A 45 12.87 11.12 13.30
CA TRP A 45 11.88 11.91 12.56
C TRP A 45 10.45 11.71 13.10
N LYS A 46 10.05 10.45 13.34
CA LYS A 46 8.74 10.11 13.90
C LYS A 46 8.51 10.72 15.28
N SER A 47 9.47 10.55 16.20
CA SER A 47 9.38 11.13 17.54
C SER A 47 9.39 12.66 17.49
N GLY A 48 10.19 13.25 16.60
CA GLY A 48 10.22 14.70 16.38
C GLY A 48 8.86 15.27 15.95
N GLN A 49 8.07 14.55 15.13
CA GLN A 49 6.73 14.99 14.76
C GLN A 49 5.78 15.07 15.96
N VAL A 50 5.86 14.11 16.88
CA VAL A 50 5.06 14.11 18.11
C VAL A 50 5.52 15.23 19.05
N ALA A 51 6.83 15.37 19.24
CA ALA A 51 7.40 16.41 20.09
C ALA A 51 7.00 17.82 19.61
N ASN A 52 7.07 18.06 18.29
CA ASN A 52 6.65 19.32 17.69
C ASN A 52 5.15 19.59 17.90
N ALA A 53 4.30 18.57 17.76
CA ALA A 53 2.87 18.72 17.99
C ALA A 53 2.53 19.01 19.46
N LEU A 54 3.22 18.36 20.41
CA LEU A 54 3.06 18.62 21.85
C LEU A 54 3.52 20.04 22.22
N ALA A 55 4.68 20.46 21.73
CA ALA A 55 5.20 21.80 21.97
C ALA A 55 4.25 22.89 21.44
N GLN A 56 3.66 22.69 20.25
CA GLN A 56 2.64 23.59 19.69
C GLN A 56 1.37 23.65 20.55
N ALA A 57 1.04 22.58 21.27
CA ALA A 57 -0.06 22.53 22.22
C ALA A 57 0.32 23.06 23.62
N GLY A 58 1.56 23.52 23.83
CA GLY A 58 2.06 23.97 25.13
C GLY A 58 2.31 22.83 26.13
N LEU A 59 2.49 21.60 25.65
CA LEU A 59 2.75 20.42 26.47
C LEU A 59 4.25 20.08 26.41
N ASP A 60 4.93 20.19 27.55
CA ASP A 60 6.33 19.79 27.71
C ASP A 60 6.40 18.47 28.49
N ARG A 61 6.56 17.36 27.74
CA ARG A 61 6.64 16.01 28.32
C ARG A 61 7.68 15.20 27.55
N PRO A 62 8.58 14.47 28.25
CA PRO A 62 9.48 13.54 27.59
C PRO A 62 8.71 12.45 26.88
N LEU A 63 9.16 12.12 25.66
CA LEU A 63 8.65 11.01 24.88
C LEU A 63 9.44 9.74 25.22
N ASP A 64 8.71 8.65 25.38
CA ASP A 64 9.32 7.32 25.42
C ASP A 64 9.93 6.97 24.05
N PRO A 65 10.93 6.09 24.00
CA PRO A 65 11.49 5.61 22.75
C PRO A 65 10.42 5.04 21.81
N LEU A 66 10.60 5.24 20.50
CA LEU A 66 9.70 4.68 19.50
C LEU A 66 9.71 3.15 19.61
N VAL A 67 8.51 2.57 19.70
CA VAL A 67 8.30 1.13 19.61
C VAL A 67 7.90 0.79 18.18
N ASP A 68 8.64 -0.14 17.57
CA ASP A 68 8.26 -0.69 16.27
C ASP A 68 7.08 -1.65 16.44
N ALA A 69 5.97 -1.32 15.81
CA ALA A 69 4.73 -2.09 15.84
C ALA A 69 4.40 -2.74 14.49
N HIS A 70 5.38 -2.93 13.60
CA HIS A 70 5.15 -3.60 12.31
C HIS A 70 4.72 -5.06 12.47
N GLY A 71 5.16 -5.76 13.52
CA GLY A 71 4.90 -7.19 13.70
C GLY A 71 5.34 -8.00 12.46
N GLU A 72 4.54 -8.97 12.05
CA GLU A 72 4.74 -9.71 10.79
C GLU A 72 4.29 -8.95 9.54
N GLY A 73 3.68 -7.77 9.71
CA GLY A 73 3.18 -6.93 8.63
C GLY A 73 1.67 -6.68 8.70
N ARG A 74 1.17 -5.97 7.68
CA ARG A 74 -0.24 -5.63 7.54
C ARG A 74 -1.07 -6.88 7.24
N ARG A 75 -2.11 -7.11 8.03
CA ARG A 75 -3.09 -8.20 7.85
C ARG A 75 -4.27 -7.85 6.93
N ARG A 76 -4.26 -6.68 6.29
CA ARG A 76 -5.33 -6.22 5.38
C ARG A 76 -4.74 -5.49 4.18
N ILE A 77 -5.29 -5.74 3.01
CA ILE A 77 -4.96 -5.02 1.77
C ILE A 77 -6.21 -4.90 0.90
N THR A 78 -6.40 -3.75 0.25
CA THR A 78 -7.39 -3.60 -0.82
C THR A 78 -6.63 -3.48 -2.13
N LEU A 79 -6.91 -4.38 -3.05
CA LEU A 79 -6.33 -4.41 -4.39
C LEU A 79 -7.35 -3.91 -5.38
N HIS A 80 -6.88 -3.12 -6.33
CA HIS A 80 -7.69 -2.68 -7.46
C HIS A 80 -7.40 -3.59 -8.63
N VAL A 81 -8.44 -4.09 -9.28
CA VAL A 81 -8.34 -4.90 -10.50
C VAL A 81 -8.82 -4.08 -11.69
N ARG A 82 -8.02 -4.05 -12.76
CA ARG A 82 -8.34 -3.37 -14.03
C ARG A 82 -7.93 -4.25 -15.20
N GLU A 83 -8.66 -4.14 -16.30
CA GLU A 83 -8.19 -4.69 -17.59
C GLU A 83 -7.07 -3.80 -18.14
N VAL A 84 -5.91 -4.37 -18.43
CA VAL A 84 -4.76 -3.74 -19.08
C VAL A 84 -4.35 -4.65 -20.24
N GLU A 85 -4.39 -4.13 -21.47
CA GLU A 85 -4.03 -4.89 -22.68
C GLU A 85 -4.77 -6.25 -22.80
N GLY A 86 -6.05 -6.28 -22.42
CA GLY A 86 -6.89 -7.48 -22.47
C GLY A 86 -6.64 -8.48 -21.34
N ARG A 87 -5.84 -8.14 -20.31
CA ARG A 87 -5.55 -8.98 -19.15
C ARG A 87 -5.97 -8.29 -17.86
N ALA A 88 -6.51 -9.05 -16.91
CA ALA A 88 -6.80 -8.54 -15.57
C ALA A 88 -5.50 -8.36 -14.78
N GLU A 89 -5.20 -7.12 -14.40
CA GLU A 89 -4.09 -6.78 -13.52
C GLU A 89 -4.60 -6.36 -12.15
N ALA A 90 -3.92 -6.80 -11.09
CA ALA A 90 -4.25 -6.46 -9.71
C ALA A 90 -3.10 -5.68 -9.07
N GLY A 91 -3.44 -4.62 -8.36
CA GLY A 91 -2.43 -3.87 -7.62
C GLY A 91 -2.95 -2.67 -6.85
N LEU A 92 -2.07 -1.69 -6.68
CA LEU A 92 -2.30 -0.50 -5.85
C LEU A 92 -2.25 0.76 -6.73
N MET A 93 -2.80 1.86 -6.22
CA MET A 93 -2.75 3.13 -6.94
C MET A 93 -1.35 3.73 -6.90
N ALA A 94 -0.91 4.30 -8.02
CA ALA A 94 0.31 5.08 -8.09
C ALA A 94 0.23 6.33 -7.18
N ALA A 95 1.38 6.81 -6.71
CA ALA A 95 1.42 7.97 -5.83
C ALA A 95 0.75 9.20 -6.48
N ARG A 96 -0.31 9.72 -5.83
CA ARG A 96 -1.08 10.88 -6.31
C ARG A 96 -1.72 10.69 -7.70
N SER A 97 -2.08 9.46 -8.05
CA SER A 97 -2.67 9.12 -9.35
C SER A 97 -3.71 8.00 -9.20
N HIS A 98 -4.58 7.84 -10.20
CA HIS A 98 -5.49 6.69 -10.34
C HIS A 98 -4.91 5.59 -11.25
N ALA A 99 -3.66 5.73 -11.69
CA ALA A 99 -2.98 4.71 -12.47
C ALA A 99 -2.71 3.48 -11.60
N LEU A 100 -2.98 2.30 -12.14
CA LEU A 100 -2.71 1.03 -11.48
C LEU A 100 -1.21 0.71 -11.53
N VAL A 101 -0.64 0.40 -10.37
CA VAL A 101 0.67 -0.26 -10.26
C VAL A 101 0.38 -1.73 -9.97
N ALA A 102 0.48 -2.56 -11.01
CA ALA A 102 0.39 -4.01 -10.86
C ALA A 102 1.52 -4.51 -9.95
N ILE A 103 1.19 -5.43 -9.05
CA ILE A 103 2.15 -6.01 -8.10
C ILE A 103 1.98 -7.53 -8.04
N ASP A 104 3.08 -8.23 -7.77
CA ASP A 104 3.09 -9.66 -7.51
C ASP A 104 2.67 -9.95 -6.06
N HIS A 105 3.20 -9.16 -5.12
CA HIS A 105 2.81 -9.13 -3.72
C HIS A 105 3.24 -7.82 -3.06
N CYS A 106 2.68 -7.51 -1.88
CA CYS A 106 3.08 -6.35 -1.09
C CYS A 106 4.00 -6.80 0.07
N PRO A 107 5.28 -6.44 0.11
CA PRO A 107 6.22 -7.00 1.10
C PRO A 107 6.01 -6.48 2.53
N ILE A 108 5.12 -5.50 2.72
CA ILE A 108 4.75 -5.00 4.06
C ILE A 108 3.49 -5.67 4.61
N THR A 109 2.92 -6.65 3.89
CA THR A 109 1.81 -7.47 4.38
C THR A 109 2.34 -8.75 5.01
N VAL A 110 1.52 -9.40 5.84
CA VAL A 110 1.84 -10.74 6.34
C VAL A 110 1.99 -11.75 5.18
N PRO A 111 2.80 -12.82 5.32
CA PRO A 111 3.04 -13.79 4.25
C PRO A 111 1.77 -14.39 3.64
N ALA A 112 0.72 -14.61 4.44
CA ALA A 112 -0.56 -15.13 3.98
C ALA A 112 -1.23 -14.25 2.90
N LEU A 113 -0.93 -12.95 2.86
CA LEU A 113 -1.44 -12.00 1.86
C LEU A 113 -0.58 -11.89 0.61
N HIS A 114 0.58 -12.56 0.53
CA HIS A 114 1.42 -12.45 -0.67
C HIS A 114 0.73 -12.95 -1.93
N ARG A 115 -0.20 -13.91 -1.79
CA ARG A 115 -1.03 -14.40 -2.91
C ARG A 115 -2.25 -13.53 -3.24
N ALA A 116 -2.49 -12.43 -2.50
CA ALA A 116 -3.69 -11.62 -2.69
C ALA A 116 -3.86 -11.06 -4.12
N PRO A 117 -2.80 -10.62 -4.83
CA PRO A 117 -2.93 -10.18 -6.23
C PRO A 117 -3.39 -11.29 -7.18
N GLU A 118 -2.88 -12.52 -7.00
CA GLU A 118 -3.36 -13.69 -7.75
C GLU A 118 -4.83 -13.97 -7.47
N VAL A 119 -5.23 -14.00 -6.20
CA VAL A 119 -6.62 -14.20 -5.77
C VAL A 119 -7.54 -13.12 -6.36
N ALA A 120 -7.13 -11.85 -6.31
CA ALA A 120 -7.89 -10.74 -6.87
C ALA A 120 -8.09 -10.87 -8.39
N ARG A 121 -7.06 -11.28 -9.13
CA ARG A 121 -7.18 -11.57 -10.57
C ARG A 121 -8.14 -12.72 -10.84
N ALA A 122 -8.04 -13.82 -10.08
CA ALA A 122 -8.92 -14.98 -10.22
C ALA A 122 -10.39 -14.62 -9.96
N LEU A 123 -10.67 -13.88 -8.89
CA LEU A 123 -12.03 -13.44 -8.54
C LEU A 123 -12.61 -12.45 -9.55
N SER A 124 -11.77 -11.75 -10.30
CA SER A 124 -12.22 -10.84 -11.36
C SER A 124 -12.71 -11.56 -12.61
N ALA A 125 -12.28 -12.79 -12.87
CA ALA A 125 -12.61 -13.53 -14.08
C ALA A 125 -14.13 -13.69 -14.31
N PRO A 126 -14.92 -14.19 -13.33
CA PRO A 126 -16.38 -14.27 -13.49
C PRO A 126 -17.06 -12.89 -13.51
N LEU A 127 -16.34 -11.81 -13.16
CA LEU A 127 -16.80 -10.43 -13.15
C LEU A 127 -16.27 -9.64 -14.37
N GLY A 128 -15.96 -10.32 -15.47
CA GLY A 128 -15.53 -9.65 -16.70
C GLY A 128 -14.12 -9.07 -16.64
N HIS A 129 -13.21 -9.72 -15.89
CA HIS A 129 -11.76 -9.47 -15.91
C HIS A 129 -11.33 -8.02 -15.62
N GLY A 130 -12.09 -7.30 -14.78
CA GLY A 130 -11.75 -5.92 -14.39
C GLY A 130 -12.05 -4.86 -15.46
N ARG A 131 -12.90 -5.15 -16.45
CA ARG A 131 -13.44 -4.15 -17.41
C ARG A 131 -14.16 -3.00 -16.71
N LYS A 132 -14.88 -3.33 -15.63
CA LYS A 132 -15.41 -2.36 -14.68
C LYS A 132 -14.45 -2.30 -13.48
N PRO A 133 -14.31 -1.13 -12.83
CA PRO A 133 -13.54 -1.03 -11.59
C PRO A 133 -13.96 -2.11 -10.59
N LEU A 134 -12.99 -2.88 -10.11
CA LEU A 134 -13.19 -3.87 -9.05
C LEU A 134 -12.17 -3.63 -7.96
N ASP A 135 -12.65 -3.56 -6.73
CA ASP A 135 -11.84 -3.48 -5.52
C ASP A 135 -11.99 -4.78 -4.74
N VAL A 136 -10.88 -5.43 -4.42
CA VAL A 136 -10.81 -6.70 -3.71
C VAL A 136 -10.14 -6.44 -2.38
N ALA A 137 -10.93 -6.33 -1.32
CA ALA A 137 -10.43 -6.23 0.05
C ALA A 137 -10.15 -7.63 0.59
N VAL A 138 -8.92 -7.87 1.04
CA VAL A 138 -8.48 -9.15 1.57
C VAL A 138 -7.96 -8.94 3.00
N THR A 139 -8.49 -9.72 3.94
CA THR A 139 -8.05 -9.76 5.33
C THR A 139 -7.49 -11.14 5.64
N ALA A 140 -6.26 -11.20 6.15
CA ALA A 140 -5.74 -12.42 6.76
C ALA A 140 -6.37 -12.60 8.15
N THR A 141 -7.03 -13.73 8.34
CA THR A 141 -7.63 -14.18 9.60
C THR A 141 -7.00 -15.50 10.03
N GLU A 142 -7.29 -15.94 11.25
CA GLU A 142 -6.84 -17.25 11.74
C GLU A 142 -7.43 -18.42 10.94
N ALA A 143 -8.62 -18.24 10.34
CA ALA A 143 -9.29 -19.24 9.52
C ALA A 143 -8.91 -19.16 8.02
N GLY A 144 -8.01 -18.25 7.63
CA GLY A 144 -7.63 -18.01 6.25
C GLY A 144 -8.00 -16.62 5.75
N LEU A 145 -8.16 -16.48 4.43
CA LEU A 145 -8.44 -15.18 3.80
C LEU A 145 -9.95 -14.90 3.82
N ASP A 146 -10.32 -13.78 4.43
CA ASP A 146 -11.63 -13.16 4.27
C ASP A 146 -11.57 -12.14 3.13
N VAL A 147 -12.52 -12.21 2.19
CA VAL A 147 -12.50 -11.45 0.93
C VAL A 147 -13.83 -10.76 0.67
N ASP A 148 -13.75 -9.47 0.38
CA ASP A 148 -14.89 -8.63 0.02
C ASP A 148 -14.65 -7.93 -1.33
N LEU A 149 -15.67 -7.92 -2.18
CA LEU A 149 -15.61 -7.42 -3.57
C LEU A 149 -16.52 -6.20 -3.72
N ARG A 150 -15.97 -5.08 -4.21
CA ARG A 150 -16.70 -3.81 -4.38
C ARG A 150 -16.44 -3.16 -5.74
N GLY A 151 -17.30 -2.23 -6.12
CA GLY A 151 -17.09 -1.33 -7.27
C GLY A 151 -17.54 -1.86 -8.63
N HIS A 152 -17.70 -3.17 -8.80
CA HIS A 152 -18.07 -3.77 -10.09
C HIS A 152 -19.50 -3.40 -10.57
N GLY A 153 -20.37 -2.95 -9.66
CA GLY A 153 -21.78 -2.68 -9.94
C GLY A 153 -22.63 -3.96 -9.95
N PRO A 154 -23.89 -3.89 -10.43
CA PRO A 154 -24.78 -5.05 -10.49
C PRO A 154 -24.14 -6.19 -11.27
N VAL A 155 -24.26 -7.37 -10.69
CA VAL A 155 -23.76 -8.60 -11.31
C VAL A 155 -24.83 -9.10 -12.29
N GLU A 156 -24.45 -9.33 -13.55
CA GLU A 156 -25.39 -9.84 -14.56
C GLU A 156 -25.84 -11.27 -14.24
N ALA A 157 -27.05 -11.63 -14.69
CA ALA A 157 -27.57 -12.98 -14.56
C ALA A 157 -26.66 -13.97 -15.31
N GLY A 158 -25.88 -14.76 -14.58
CA GLY A 158 -24.92 -15.72 -15.16
C GLY A 158 -23.60 -15.84 -14.41
N VAL A 159 -23.25 -14.85 -13.58
CA VAL A 159 -22.12 -14.97 -12.64
C VAL A 159 -22.50 -15.97 -11.56
N ARG A 160 -21.91 -17.15 -11.61
CA ARG A 160 -22.10 -18.21 -10.61
C ARG A 160 -20.88 -18.24 -9.72
N ALA A 161 -21.09 -18.27 -8.40
CA ALA A 161 -20.09 -18.73 -7.46
C ALA A 161 -19.87 -20.22 -7.76
N THR A 162 -18.74 -20.55 -8.39
CA THR A 162 -18.26 -21.93 -8.52
C THR A 162 -17.58 -22.36 -7.24
#